data_AF-A0A9C9X222-F1
#
_entry.id   AF-A0A9C9X222-F1
#
_cell.length_a   1.000
_cell.length_b   1.000
_cell.length_c   1.000
_cell.angle_alpha   90.00
_cell.angle_beta   90.00
_cell.angle_gamma   90.00
#
_symmetry.space_group_name_H-M   'P 1'
#
loop_
_entity.id
_entity.type
_entity.pdbx_description
1 polymer ?
#
loop_
_entity_poly.entity_id
_entity_poly.type
_entity_poly.pdbx_seq_one_letter_code
_entity_poly.pdbx_strand_id
1 'polypeptide(L)'
;MQEYKNEFLDSIKTSAEKFAKKEKEPKKKFMMDFDGIELPTSTSQFKQYWHNPPISQGLTGTCWCFSTTSFFESEIYRLTKQKVKLSELYTVYWEYVEKARRFIREHGDSEFGQGSEANAVQRMWRKYGIVPEEDYTGLKPGQVFHDHDKMFNEMKVYLNSLKDSHAWNEDVALATIKSILNYYIGEPPTMVEVNGKQMSPKDYMKNVLKFNPDDYVGIMSLKEYPYYQKVEYKVPDNWWHSKEYYNVPLDVFTDVLKRTIRKGYTVCIGGDVSEPGYNSHKEVAMVPTFDIPAGYIDENARQFRFSNKSTTDDHGIH
;
A
#
# COMPACT_ATOMS: atom_id res chain seq x y z
N MET A 1 -39.46 3.27 21.79
CA MET A 1 -38.28 3.55 22.64
C MET A 1 -37.84 4.96 22.35
N GLN A 2 -37.53 5.76 23.38
CA GLN A 2 -37.02 7.12 23.22
C GLN A 2 -35.53 7.09 23.57
N GLU A 3 -34.69 7.62 22.69
CA GLU A 3 -33.26 7.78 22.99
C GLU A 3 -33.09 8.79 24.13
N TYR A 4 -32.57 8.34 25.28
CA TYR A 4 -32.23 9.23 26.38
C TYR A 4 -30.93 9.94 26.04
N LYS A 5 -31.01 11.26 25.79
CA LYS A 5 -29.86 12.12 25.54
C LYS A 5 -29.67 13.05 26.72
N ASN A 6 -28.54 12.94 27.42
CA ASN A 6 -28.20 13.82 28.53
C ASN A 6 -27.14 14.82 28.06
N GLU A 7 -27.62 15.96 27.58
CA GLU A 7 -26.79 17.02 26.99
C GLU A 7 -25.71 17.52 27.96
N PHE A 8 -26.00 17.52 29.27
CA PHE A 8 -25.04 17.92 30.29
C PHE A 8 -23.89 16.90 30.42
N LEU A 9 -24.19 15.59 30.43
CA LEU A 9 -23.17 14.55 30.46
C LEU A 9 -22.30 14.57 29.19
N ASP A 10 -22.90 14.81 28.03
CA ASP A 10 -22.18 14.95 26.76
C ASP A 10 -21.25 16.17 26.78
N SER A 11 -21.67 17.27 27.40
CA SER A 11 -20.83 18.46 27.59
C SER A 11 -19.63 18.19 28.49
N ILE A 12 -19.81 17.39 29.56
CA ILE A 12 -18.73 16.98 30.46
C ILE A 12 -17.71 16.12 29.72
N LYS A 13 -18.18 15.11 28.96
CA LYS A 13 -17.30 14.22 28.17
C LYS A 13 -16.50 15.01 27.13
N THR A 14 -17.17 15.88 26.37
CA THR A 14 -16.52 16.72 25.36
C THR A 14 -15.46 17.65 25.99
N SER A 15 -15.78 18.25 27.13
CA SER A 15 -14.85 19.13 27.87
C SER A 15 -13.63 18.35 28.38
N ALA A 16 -13.85 17.16 28.96
CA ALA A 16 -12.77 16.30 29.45
C ALA A 16 -11.87 15.80 28.32
N GLU A 17 -12.45 15.38 27.18
CA GLU A 17 -11.70 14.98 25.98
C GLU A 17 -10.87 16.15 25.44
N LYS A 18 -11.44 17.35 25.36
CA LYS A 18 -10.74 18.55 24.90
C LYS A 18 -9.61 18.95 25.85
N PHE A 19 -9.81 18.86 27.17
CA PHE A 19 -8.78 19.13 28.17
C PHE A 19 -7.64 18.10 28.15
N ALA A 20 -7.96 16.82 27.95
CA ALA A 20 -6.98 15.75 27.82
C ALA A 20 -6.17 15.83 26.52
N LYS A 21 -6.75 16.41 25.46
CA LYS A 21 -6.10 16.66 24.18
C LYS A 21 -5.07 17.80 24.34
N LYS A 22 -3.86 17.47 24.79
CA LYS A 22 -2.72 18.40 24.72
C LYS A 22 -2.60 18.90 23.27
N GLU A 23 -2.68 20.21 23.07
CA GLU A 23 -2.30 20.82 21.80
C GLU A 23 -0.85 20.42 21.51
N LYS A 24 -0.66 19.61 20.47
CA LYS A 24 0.67 19.30 19.98
C LYS A 24 1.17 20.55 19.28
N GLU A 25 2.31 21.09 19.72
CA GLU A 25 2.96 22.16 18.98
C GLU A 25 3.14 21.75 17.51
N PRO A 26 2.85 22.66 16.56
CA PRO A 26 3.02 22.35 15.15
C PRO A 26 4.47 21.97 14.89
N LYS A 27 4.69 20.72 14.43
CA LYS A 27 6.02 20.25 14.06
C LYS A 27 6.50 21.04 12.86
N LYS A 28 7.55 21.84 13.04
CA LYS A 28 8.25 22.49 11.92
C LYS A 28 8.96 21.41 11.10
N LYS A 29 8.77 21.44 9.79
CA LYS A 29 9.52 20.63 8.83
C LYS A 29 10.39 21.54 7.97
N PHE A 30 11.61 21.10 7.68
CA PHE A 30 12.45 21.78 6.70
C PHE A 30 11.96 21.36 5.30
N MET A 31 11.56 22.33 4.49
CA MET A 31 10.95 22.11 3.18
C MET A 31 11.57 23.07 2.17
N MET A 32 11.59 22.67 0.91
CA MET A 32 11.88 23.56 -0.21
C MET A 32 10.88 24.71 -0.24
N ASP A 33 11.38 25.91 -0.50
CA ASP A 33 10.53 27.04 -0.84
C ASP A 33 10.13 26.93 -2.32
N PHE A 34 8.82 26.99 -2.56
CA PHE A 34 8.22 26.86 -3.88
C PHE A 34 7.75 28.23 -4.42
N ASP A 35 7.99 29.32 -3.70
CA ASP A 35 7.55 30.65 -4.10
C ASP A 35 8.34 31.14 -5.32
N GLY A 36 7.63 31.71 -6.29
CA GLY A 36 8.22 32.16 -7.56
C GLY A 36 8.57 31.06 -8.56
N ILE A 37 8.31 29.78 -8.26
CA ILE A 37 8.47 28.67 -9.21
C ILE A 37 7.19 28.48 -10.02
N GLU A 38 7.32 28.41 -11.34
CA GLU A 38 6.22 28.04 -12.24
C GLU A 38 5.97 26.53 -12.16
N LEU A 39 4.88 26.15 -11.50
CA LEU A 39 4.50 24.75 -11.32
C LEU A 39 3.40 24.34 -12.32
N PRO A 40 3.34 23.06 -12.71
CA PRO A 40 2.20 22.53 -13.44
C PRO A 40 0.90 22.81 -12.67
N THR A 41 -0.14 23.23 -13.37
CA THR A 41 -1.44 23.61 -12.78
C THR A 41 -2.53 22.58 -13.01
N SER A 42 -2.26 21.57 -13.86
CA SER A 42 -3.20 20.51 -14.19
C SER A 42 -2.48 19.30 -14.74
N THR A 43 -2.98 18.11 -14.40
CA THR A 43 -2.55 16.84 -14.99
C THR A 43 -2.77 16.79 -16.51
N SER A 44 -3.69 17.60 -17.06
CA SER A 44 -3.96 17.69 -18.50
C SER A 44 -2.77 18.22 -19.32
N GLN A 45 -1.77 18.83 -18.67
CA GLN A 45 -0.52 19.23 -19.29
C GLN A 45 0.38 18.03 -19.66
N PHE A 46 0.09 16.85 -19.10
CA PHE A 46 0.85 15.64 -19.32
C PHE A 46 0.09 14.65 -20.20
N LYS A 47 0.84 13.80 -20.91
CA LYS A 47 0.26 12.62 -21.56
C LYS A 47 -0.22 11.66 -20.48
N GLN A 48 -1.51 11.35 -20.50
CA GLN A 48 -2.13 10.42 -19.55
C GLN A 48 -2.46 9.09 -20.22
N TYR A 49 -2.48 8.04 -19.41
CA TYR A 49 -3.03 6.75 -19.74
C TYR A 49 -4.25 6.50 -18.87
N TRP A 50 -5.12 5.58 -19.30
CA TRP A 50 -6.33 5.31 -18.55
C TRP A 50 -5.97 4.73 -17.17
N HIS A 51 -6.57 5.30 -16.13
CA HIS A 51 -6.59 4.82 -14.77
C HIS A 51 -7.93 5.24 -14.13
N ASN A 52 -8.31 4.62 -13.01
CA ASN A 52 -9.43 5.11 -12.22
C ASN A 52 -9.07 6.41 -11.49
N PRO A 53 -10.05 7.28 -11.17
CA PRO A 53 -9.80 8.45 -10.34
C PRO A 53 -9.09 8.06 -9.03
N PRO A 54 -8.15 8.88 -8.53
CA PRO A 54 -7.47 8.62 -7.27
C PRO A 54 -8.47 8.49 -6.11
N ILE A 55 -8.19 7.55 -5.21
CA ILE A 55 -8.97 7.31 -4.00
C ILE A 55 -8.08 7.43 -2.76
N SER A 56 -8.71 7.70 -1.61
CA SER A 56 -7.99 7.80 -0.34
C SER A 56 -7.84 6.43 0.31
N GLN A 57 -6.61 6.07 0.70
CA GLN A 57 -6.37 4.89 1.55
C GLN A 57 -6.83 5.08 3.00
N GLY A 58 -7.31 6.27 3.38
CA GLY A 58 -7.71 6.61 4.74
C GLY A 58 -6.53 6.60 5.74
N LEU A 59 -6.84 6.36 7.01
CA LEU A 59 -5.87 6.21 8.09
C LEU A 59 -5.34 4.77 8.12
N THR A 60 -4.61 4.41 7.06
CA THR A 60 -4.04 3.07 6.89
C THR A 60 -2.61 3.14 6.32
N GLY A 61 -1.83 2.09 6.51
CA GLY A 61 -0.51 1.90 5.87
C GLY A 61 -0.59 1.00 4.64
N THR A 62 -1.57 1.19 3.75
CA THR A 62 -1.88 0.25 2.66
C THR A 62 -1.63 0.79 1.25
N CYS A 63 -0.78 1.81 1.11
CA CYS A 63 -0.42 2.42 -0.18
C CYS A 63 0.03 1.40 -1.23
N TRP A 64 0.79 0.38 -0.81
CA TRP A 64 1.25 -0.73 -1.63
C TRP A 64 0.11 -1.48 -2.34
N CYS A 65 -1.04 -1.62 -1.67
CA CYS A 65 -2.21 -2.29 -2.21
C CYS A 65 -2.98 -1.35 -3.15
N PHE A 66 -3.19 -0.11 -2.72
CA PHE A 66 -3.94 0.91 -3.49
C PHE A 66 -3.23 1.26 -4.81
N SER A 67 -1.93 1.55 -4.75
CA SER A 67 -1.12 1.85 -5.94
C SER A 67 -1.08 0.66 -6.91
N THR A 68 -0.77 -0.54 -6.41
CA THR A 68 -0.66 -1.72 -7.29
C THR A 68 -2.02 -2.16 -7.85
N THR A 69 -3.11 -2.05 -7.07
CA THR A 69 -4.46 -2.35 -7.57
C THR A 69 -4.86 -1.37 -8.67
N SER A 70 -4.62 -0.07 -8.48
CA SER A 70 -4.85 0.95 -9.51
C SER A 70 -4.02 0.68 -10.79
N PHE A 71 -2.77 0.24 -10.63
CA PHE A 71 -1.92 -0.20 -11.73
C PHE A 71 -2.53 -1.41 -12.47
N PHE A 72 -2.97 -2.44 -11.75
CA PHE A 72 -3.57 -3.62 -12.36
C PHE A 72 -4.94 -3.36 -12.99
N GLU A 73 -5.76 -2.48 -12.43
CA GLU A 73 -6.98 -2.00 -13.07
C GLU A 73 -6.65 -1.37 -14.43
N SER A 74 -5.59 -0.56 -14.50
CA SER A 74 -5.13 0.09 -15.73
C SER A 74 -4.64 -0.92 -16.77
N GLU A 75 -3.95 -1.96 -16.33
CA GLU A 75 -3.53 -3.06 -17.20
C GLU A 75 -4.70 -3.93 -17.67
N ILE A 76 -5.68 -4.20 -16.82
CA ILE A 76 -6.92 -4.90 -17.21
C ILE A 76 -7.64 -4.10 -18.29
N TYR A 77 -7.75 -2.77 -18.15
CA TYR A 77 -8.30 -1.93 -19.20
C TYR A 77 -7.44 -1.95 -20.46
N ARG A 78 -6.11 -1.91 -20.35
CA ARG A 78 -5.21 -2.00 -21.52
C ARG A 78 -5.48 -3.28 -22.31
N LEU A 79 -5.59 -4.42 -21.62
CA LEU A 79 -5.77 -5.76 -22.17
C LEU A 79 -7.20 -6.02 -22.70
N THR A 80 -8.22 -5.52 -21.99
CA THR A 80 -9.62 -5.95 -22.21
C THR A 80 -10.59 -4.82 -22.53
N LYS A 81 -10.19 -3.56 -22.32
CA LYS A 81 -11.04 -2.35 -22.35
C LYS A 81 -12.14 -2.31 -21.30
N GLN A 82 -12.15 -3.25 -20.35
CA GLN A 82 -13.05 -3.22 -19.21
C GLN A 82 -12.55 -2.17 -18.21
N LYS A 83 -13.46 -1.29 -17.78
CA LYS A 83 -13.22 -0.39 -16.65
C LYS A 83 -13.75 -1.10 -15.41
N VAL A 84 -12.86 -1.45 -14.50
CA VAL A 84 -13.19 -2.21 -13.29
C VAL A 84 -12.71 -1.43 -12.08
N LYS A 85 -13.38 -1.64 -10.94
CA LYS A 85 -12.93 -1.21 -9.63
C LYS A 85 -12.84 -2.44 -8.73
N LEU A 86 -11.65 -2.72 -8.24
CA LEU A 86 -11.31 -3.94 -7.52
C LEU A 86 -11.07 -3.62 -6.04
N SER A 87 -11.37 -4.59 -5.17
CA SER A 87 -11.25 -4.40 -3.72
C SER A 87 -9.79 -4.47 -3.26
N GLU A 88 -9.21 -3.33 -2.89
CA GLU A 88 -7.93 -3.30 -2.16
C GLU A 88 -8.05 -4.05 -0.83
N LEU A 89 -9.18 -3.91 -0.14
CA LEU A 89 -9.39 -4.47 1.19
C LEU A 89 -9.42 -6.00 1.17
N TYR A 90 -9.90 -6.62 0.08
CA TYR A 90 -9.83 -8.07 -0.10
C TYR A 90 -8.38 -8.55 -0.06
N THR A 91 -7.51 -7.84 -0.77
CA THR A 91 -6.07 -8.14 -0.82
C THR A 91 -5.40 -7.86 0.53
N VAL A 92 -5.72 -6.73 1.17
CA VAL A 92 -5.20 -6.34 2.49
C VAL A 92 -5.58 -7.37 3.57
N TYR A 93 -6.83 -7.84 3.56
CA TYR A 93 -7.31 -8.87 4.49
C TYR A 93 -6.42 -10.11 4.42
N TRP A 94 -6.23 -10.65 3.21
CA TRP A 94 -5.44 -11.87 3.03
C TRP A 94 -3.96 -11.66 3.31
N GLU A 95 -3.44 -10.46 3.04
CA GLU A 95 -2.06 -10.12 3.38
C GLU A 95 -1.84 -10.10 4.89
N TYR A 96 -2.76 -9.53 5.67
CA TYR A 96 -2.69 -9.54 7.13
C TYR A 96 -2.79 -10.96 7.70
N VAL A 97 -3.65 -11.81 7.12
CA VAL A 97 -3.73 -13.23 7.50
C VAL A 97 -2.41 -13.95 7.24
N GLU A 98 -1.76 -13.70 6.09
CA GLU A 98 -0.50 -14.37 5.74
C GLU A 98 0.70 -13.85 6.54
N LYS A 99 0.73 -12.55 6.87
CA LYS A 99 1.70 -11.99 7.81
C LYS A 99 1.56 -12.59 9.21
N ALA A 100 0.33 -12.64 9.72
CA ALA A 100 0.05 -13.28 11.01
C ALA A 100 0.47 -14.74 11.00
N ARG A 101 0.20 -15.47 9.91
CA ARG A 101 0.62 -16.87 9.75
C ARG A 101 2.13 -17.01 9.87
N ARG A 102 2.90 -16.15 9.20
CA ARG A 102 4.37 -16.19 9.32
C ARG A 102 4.83 -15.83 10.73
N PHE A 103 4.25 -14.80 11.33
CA PHE A 103 4.55 -14.41 12.71
C PHE A 103 4.35 -15.57 13.69
N ILE A 104 3.26 -16.32 13.55
CA ILE A 104 2.97 -17.49 14.38
C ILE A 104 4.00 -18.62 14.15
N ARG A 105 4.30 -18.93 12.88
CA ARG A 105 5.26 -19.99 12.51
C ARG A 105 6.69 -19.70 12.92
N GLU A 106 7.06 -18.43 12.94
CA GLU A 106 8.39 -17.96 13.35
C GLU A 106 8.42 -17.53 14.81
N HIS A 107 7.40 -17.90 15.60
CA HIS A 107 7.34 -17.64 17.03
C HIS A 107 7.56 -16.16 17.41
N GLY A 108 7.00 -15.28 16.57
CA GLY A 108 7.07 -13.83 16.70
C GLY A 108 8.38 -13.21 16.23
N ASP A 109 9.19 -13.92 15.46
CA ASP A 109 10.41 -13.45 14.79
C ASP A 109 10.16 -13.11 13.31
N SER A 110 9.06 -12.42 13.03
CA SER A 110 8.77 -11.88 11.69
C SER A 110 8.15 -10.49 11.79
N GLU A 111 8.25 -9.71 10.71
CA GLU A 111 7.59 -8.40 10.65
C GLU A 111 6.06 -8.56 10.65
N PHE A 112 5.37 -7.70 11.40
CA PHE A 112 3.91 -7.57 11.39
C PHE A 112 3.55 -6.08 11.39
N GLY A 113 3.62 -5.51 10.19
CA GLY A 113 3.27 -4.12 9.86
C GLY A 113 2.09 -4.02 8.88
N GLN A 114 1.51 -2.82 8.76
CA GLN A 114 0.46 -2.55 7.75
C GLN A 114 1.02 -2.51 6.32
N GLY A 115 2.24 -1.98 6.16
CA GLY A 115 2.95 -1.83 4.89
C GLY A 115 3.40 -3.15 4.28
N SER A 116 3.50 -3.22 2.96
CA SER A 116 3.96 -4.37 2.19
C SER A 116 4.49 -3.85 0.87
N GLU A 117 4.92 -4.76 0.00
CA GLU A 117 5.48 -4.41 -1.30
C GLU A 117 4.46 -4.58 -2.44
N ALA A 118 4.70 -3.95 -3.60
CA ALA A 118 3.82 -4.10 -4.76
C ALA A 118 3.64 -5.56 -5.21
N ASN A 119 4.70 -6.38 -5.12
CA ASN A 119 4.63 -7.81 -5.42
C ASN A 119 3.86 -8.63 -4.36
N ALA A 120 3.44 -8.04 -3.22
CA ALA A 120 2.49 -8.64 -2.31
C ALA A 120 1.12 -8.81 -2.97
N VAL A 121 0.66 -7.80 -3.72
CA VAL A 121 -0.62 -7.86 -4.45
C VAL A 121 -0.58 -9.00 -5.47
N GLN A 122 0.52 -9.14 -6.22
CA GLN A 122 0.71 -10.26 -7.14
C GLN A 122 0.61 -11.61 -6.41
N ARG A 123 1.33 -11.77 -5.29
CA ARG A 123 1.31 -12.99 -4.48
C ARG A 123 -0.07 -13.30 -3.93
N MET A 124 -0.79 -12.29 -3.44
CA MET A 124 -2.15 -12.43 -2.92
C MET A 124 -3.15 -12.78 -4.02
N TRP A 125 -3.07 -12.14 -5.18
CA TRP A 125 -3.97 -12.43 -6.31
C TRP A 125 -3.72 -13.83 -6.87
N ARG A 126 -2.47 -14.30 -6.91
CA ARG A 126 -2.17 -15.72 -7.19
C ARG A 126 -2.83 -16.67 -6.17
N LYS A 127 -2.72 -16.34 -4.88
CA LYS A 127 -3.16 -17.24 -3.79
C LYS A 127 -4.67 -17.23 -3.57
N TYR A 128 -5.32 -16.09 -3.72
CA TYR A 128 -6.71 -15.87 -3.32
C TYR A 128 -7.60 -15.31 -4.44
N GLY A 129 -7.02 -14.79 -5.53
CA GLY A 129 -7.77 -14.08 -6.56
C GLY A 129 -8.05 -12.63 -6.15
N ILE A 130 -9.07 -12.05 -6.76
CA ILE A 130 -9.54 -10.69 -6.47
C ILE A 130 -11.06 -10.63 -6.67
N VAL A 131 -11.71 -9.61 -6.11
CA VAL A 131 -13.15 -9.38 -6.20
C VAL A 131 -13.43 -7.93 -6.61
N PRO A 132 -14.60 -7.63 -7.21
CA PRO A 132 -15.09 -6.26 -7.36
C PRO A 132 -15.10 -5.51 -6.02
N GLU A 133 -14.85 -4.20 -6.03
CA GLU A 133 -14.95 -3.36 -4.83
C GLU A 133 -16.34 -3.45 -4.18
N GLU A 134 -17.40 -3.45 -4.98
CA GLU A 134 -18.78 -3.48 -4.50
C GLU A 134 -19.12 -4.75 -3.70
N ASP A 135 -18.44 -5.87 -3.98
CA ASP A 135 -18.62 -7.13 -3.25
C ASP A 135 -17.89 -7.11 -1.89
N TYR A 136 -16.85 -6.29 -1.74
CA TYR A 136 -16.09 -6.17 -0.51
C TYR A 136 -15.43 -4.80 -0.37
N THR A 137 -16.16 -3.83 0.17
CA THR A 137 -15.62 -2.48 0.40
C THR A 137 -14.70 -2.42 1.62
N GLY A 138 -14.90 -3.30 2.60
CA GLY A 138 -14.23 -3.24 3.90
C GLY A 138 -14.67 -2.07 4.80
N LEU A 139 -15.73 -1.33 4.41
CA LEU A 139 -16.31 -0.24 5.18
C LEU A 139 -17.56 -0.72 5.94
N LYS A 140 -17.72 -0.26 7.18
CA LYS A 140 -18.97 -0.45 7.92
C LYS A 140 -20.07 0.50 7.43
N PRO A 141 -21.37 0.18 7.64
CA PRO A 141 -22.45 1.09 7.31
C PRO A 141 -22.24 2.49 7.91
N GLY A 142 -22.23 3.51 7.05
CA GLY A 142 -22.01 4.91 7.43
C GLY A 142 -20.54 5.34 7.59
N GLN A 143 -19.58 4.43 7.42
CA GLN A 143 -18.15 4.75 7.43
C GLN A 143 -17.71 5.29 6.06
N VAL A 144 -17.03 6.43 6.06
CA VAL A 144 -16.59 7.11 4.81
C VAL A 144 -15.13 6.81 4.46
N PHE A 145 -14.27 6.63 5.46
CA PHE A 145 -12.84 6.36 5.27
C PHE A 145 -12.38 5.16 6.09
N HIS A 146 -11.39 4.45 5.58
CA HIS A 146 -10.71 3.40 6.33
C HIS A 146 -9.92 3.99 7.50
N ASP A 147 -9.94 3.26 8.61
CA ASP A 147 -9.09 3.50 9.78
C ASP A 147 -8.73 2.13 10.34
N HIS A 148 -7.45 1.79 10.23
CA HIS A 148 -6.93 0.50 10.67
C HIS A 148 -6.29 0.55 12.06
N ASP A 149 -6.25 1.70 12.74
CA ASP A 149 -5.46 1.85 13.98
C ASP A 149 -5.93 0.89 15.07
N LYS A 150 -7.25 0.84 15.33
CA LYS A 150 -7.83 -0.06 16.34
C LYS A 150 -7.68 -1.53 15.94
N MET A 151 -8.06 -1.86 14.71
CA MET A 151 -7.99 -3.22 14.16
C MET A 151 -6.57 -3.78 14.24
N PHE A 152 -5.60 -3.00 13.76
CA PHE A 152 -4.21 -3.42 13.68
C PHE A 152 -3.58 -3.52 15.07
N ASN A 153 -3.88 -2.58 15.97
CA ASN A 153 -3.43 -2.65 17.36
C ASN A 153 -3.97 -3.90 18.07
N GLU A 154 -5.25 -4.24 17.87
CA GLU A 154 -5.86 -5.44 18.46
C GLU A 154 -5.19 -6.72 17.96
N MET A 155 -4.96 -6.86 16.64
CA MET A 155 -4.20 -7.98 16.08
C MET A 155 -2.77 -8.05 16.66
N LYS A 156 -2.08 -6.91 16.77
CA LYS A 156 -0.71 -6.85 17.27
C LYS A 156 -0.62 -7.24 18.76
N VAL A 157 -1.54 -6.74 19.59
CA VAL A 157 -1.63 -7.11 21.01
C VAL A 157 -1.88 -8.61 21.14
N TYR A 158 -2.81 -9.15 20.35
CA TYR A 158 -3.08 -10.59 20.34
C TYR A 158 -1.84 -11.41 19.97
N LEU A 159 -1.19 -11.12 18.84
CA LEU A 159 0.00 -11.84 18.39
C LEU A 159 1.15 -11.78 19.41
N ASN A 160 1.38 -10.61 20.02
CA ASN A 160 2.37 -10.47 21.08
C ASN A 160 2.01 -11.29 22.33
N SER A 161 0.72 -11.38 22.69
CA SER A 161 0.30 -12.26 23.80
C SER A 161 0.59 -13.74 23.53
N LEU A 162 0.53 -14.18 22.27
CA LEU A 162 0.93 -15.54 21.88
C LEU A 162 2.43 -15.74 22.04
N LYS A 163 3.22 -14.71 21.74
CA LYS A 163 4.67 -14.68 21.96
C LYS A 163 5.04 -14.85 23.43
N ASP A 164 4.37 -14.10 24.30
CA ASP A 164 4.64 -14.11 25.74
C ASP A 164 4.17 -15.40 26.41
N SER A 165 3.06 -15.99 25.93
CA SER A 165 2.47 -17.22 26.48
C SER A 165 2.96 -18.51 25.81
N HIS A 166 3.75 -18.40 24.74
CA HIS A 166 4.16 -19.51 23.87
C HIS A 166 2.98 -20.34 23.29
N ALA A 167 1.84 -19.68 23.06
CA ALA A 167 0.61 -20.31 22.55
C ALA A 167 0.59 -20.35 21.01
N TRP A 168 1.40 -21.21 20.40
CA TRP A 168 1.64 -21.25 18.95
C TRP A 168 0.73 -22.16 18.11
N ASN A 169 -0.50 -22.40 18.57
CA ASN A 169 -1.45 -23.16 17.75
C ASN A 169 -1.89 -22.31 16.55
N GLU A 170 -1.37 -22.63 15.35
CA GLU A 170 -1.62 -21.84 14.13
C GLU A 170 -3.10 -21.73 13.78
N ASP A 171 -3.87 -22.82 13.89
CA ASP A 171 -5.29 -22.83 13.50
C ASP A 171 -6.13 -21.93 14.42
N VAL A 172 -5.93 -22.06 15.74
CA VAL A 172 -6.61 -21.21 16.74
C VAL A 172 -6.20 -19.75 16.57
N ALA A 173 -4.89 -19.50 16.43
CA ALA A 173 -4.37 -18.15 16.32
C ALA A 173 -4.85 -17.42 15.06
N LEU A 174 -4.84 -18.11 13.91
CA LEU A 174 -5.36 -17.54 12.67
C LEU A 174 -6.87 -17.37 12.69
N ALA A 175 -7.61 -18.25 13.35
CA ALA A 175 -9.05 -18.07 13.54
C ALA A 175 -9.35 -16.79 14.33
N THR A 176 -8.59 -16.51 15.41
CA THR A 176 -8.73 -15.26 16.16
C THR A 176 -8.36 -14.04 15.34
N ILE A 177 -7.26 -14.08 14.56
CA ILE A 177 -6.89 -12.98 13.65
C ILE A 177 -8.00 -12.68 12.64
N LYS A 178 -8.54 -13.73 12.00
CA LYS A 178 -9.68 -13.57 11.08
C LYS A 178 -10.92 -13.03 11.78
N SER A 179 -11.19 -13.45 13.02
CA SER A 179 -12.31 -12.90 13.80
C SER A 179 -12.15 -11.40 14.06
N ILE A 180 -10.94 -10.94 14.38
CA ILE A 180 -10.64 -9.51 14.54
C ILE A 180 -10.88 -8.79 13.20
N LEU A 181 -10.28 -9.27 12.12
CA LEU A 181 -10.47 -8.68 10.78
C LEU A 181 -11.96 -8.62 10.38
N ASN A 182 -12.69 -9.73 10.53
CA ASN A 182 -14.11 -9.83 10.20
C ASN A 182 -14.95 -8.80 10.99
N TYR A 183 -14.60 -8.56 12.26
CA TYR A 183 -15.29 -7.55 13.05
C TYR A 183 -15.04 -6.12 12.53
N TYR A 184 -13.84 -5.79 12.05
CA TYR A 184 -13.50 -4.43 11.62
C TYR A 184 -13.81 -4.14 10.15
N ILE A 185 -13.48 -5.07 9.25
CA ILE A 185 -13.55 -4.89 7.80
C ILE A 185 -14.44 -5.94 7.10
N GLY A 186 -15.19 -6.74 7.87
CA GLY A 186 -16.08 -7.76 7.31
C GLY A 186 -15.34 -9.00 6.82
N GLU A 187 -16.10 -10.06 6.55
CA GLU A 187 -15.56 -11.31 6.01
C GLU A 187 -15.49 -11.23 4.47
N PRO A 188 -14.33 -11.54 3.85
CA PRO A 188 -14.20 -11.53 2.40
C PRO A 188 -15.14 -12.56 1.75
N PRO A 189 -15.78 -12.21 0.62
CA PRO A 189 -16.63 -13.15 -0.10
C PRO A 189 -15.79 -14.30 -0.68
N THR A 190 -16.39 -15.48 -0.70
CA THR A 190 -15.78 -16.68 -1.31
C THR A 190 -16.20 -16.88 -2.77
N MET A 191 -17.20 -16.11 -3.22
CA MET A 191 -17.76 -16.16 -4.57
C MET A 191 -18.07 -14.74 -5.05
N VAL A 192 -17.94 -14.53 -6.35
CA VAL A 192 -18.30 -13.31 -7.09
C VAL A 192 -19.42 -13.68 -8.05
N GLU A 193 -20.45 -12.84 -8.14
CA GLU A 193 -21.52 -13.01 -9.13
C GLU A 193 -21.26 -12.15 -10.36
N VAL A 194 -21.17 -12.76 -11.53
CA VAL A 194 -21.02 -12.05 -12.81
C VAL A 194 -22.09 -12.55 -13.78
N ASN A 195 -22.98 -11.64 -14.20
CA ASN A 195 -24.09 -11.95 -15.12
C ASN A 195 -24.95 -13.15 -14.66
N GLY A 196 -25.27 -13.20 -13.36
CA GLY A 196 -26.05 -14.30 -12.76
C GLY A 196 -25.30 -15.62 -12.61
N LYS A 197 -23.98 -15.66 -12.83
CA LYS A 197 -23.13 -16.82 -12.60
C LYS A 197 -22.19 -16.58 -11.41
N GLN A 198 -22.24 -17.50 -10.46
CA GLN A 198 -21.34 -17.54 -9.32
C GLN A 198 -20.00 -18.16 -9.74
N MET A 199 -18.89 -17.51 -9.38
CA MET A 199 -17.53 -18.01 -9.63
C MET A 199 -16.58 -17.65 -8.48
N SER A 200 -15.47 -18.38 -8.34
CA SER A 200 -14.47 -18.04 -7.33
C SER A 200 -13.74 -16.72 -7.69
N PRO A 201 -13.18 -15.98 -6.72
CA PRO A 201 -12.34 -14.81 -6.98
C PRO A 201 -11.16 -15.08 -7.95
N LYS A 202 -10.63 -16.30 -7.96
CA LYS A 202 -9.61 -16.72 -8.93
C LYS A 202 -10.17 -16.89 -10.34
N ASP A 203 -11.34 -17.51 -10.46
CA ASP A 203 -12.02 -17.68 -11.74
C ASP A 203 -12.49 -16.34 -12.29
N TYR A 204 -12.92 -15.41 -11.43
CA TYR A 204 -13.22 -14.03 -11.79
C TYR A 204 -11.99 -13.35 -12.41
N MET A 205 -10.86 -13.37 -11.71
CA MET A 205 -9.60 -12.80 -12.20
C MET A 205 -9.19 -13.41 -13.55
N LYS A 206 -9.23 -14.74 -13.65
CA LYS A 206 -8.76 -15.44 -14.85
C LYS A 206 -9.70 -15.29 -16.04
N ASN A 207 -11.00 -15.47 -15.83
CA ASN A 207 -11.96 -15.66 -16.91
C ASN A 207 -12.71 -14.36 -17.28
N VAL A 208 -12.89 -13.45 -16.31
CA VAL A 208 -13.59 -12.17 -16.52
C VAL A 208 -12.58 -11.05 -16.74
N LEU A 209 -11.63 -10.87 -15.81
CA LEU A 209 -10.60 -9.83 -15.94
C LEU A 209 -9.53 -10.18 -16.99
N LYS A 210 -9.39 -11.48 -17.34
CA LYS A 210 -8.34 -12.00 -18.25
C LYS A 210 -6.95 -11.53 -17.82
N PHE A 211 -6.72 -11.50 -16.51
CA PHE A 211 -5.51 -10.97 -15.91
C PHE A 211 -4.62 -12.09 -15.40
N ASN A 212 -3.31 -11.99 -15.70
CA ASN A 212 -2.29 -12.88 -15.18
C ASN A 212 -1.26 -12.09 -14.36
N PRO A 213 -1.20 -12.28 -13.03
CA PRO A 213 -0.21 -11.61 -12.19
C PRO A 213 1.25 -11.89 -12.58
N ASP A 214 1.53 -13.02 -13.26
CA ASP A 214 2.88 -13.44 -13.63
C ASP A 214 3.45 -12.72 -14.86
N ASP A 215 2.64 -11.90 -15.54
CA ASP A 215 3.10 -11.08 -16.67
C ASP A 215 3.86 -9.82 -16.21
N TYR A 216 3.92 -9.57 -14.89
CA TYR A 216 4.51 -8.37 -14.29
C TYR A 216 5.77 -8.71 -13.49
N VAL A 217 6.73 -7.78 -13.49
CA VAL A 217 8.02 -7.95 -12.82
C VAL A 217 8.36 -6.76 -11.93
N GLY A 218 8.97 -7.04 -10.78
CA GLY A 218 9.58 -6.01 -9.92
C GLY A 218 10.98 -5.67 -10.43
N ILE A 219 11.31 -4.38 -10.49
CA ILE A 219 12.63 -3.90 -10.87
C ILE A 219 13.11 -2.93 -9.78
N MET A 220 14.34 -3.11 -9.34
CA MET A 220 15.02 -2.22 -8.39
C MET A 220 16.37 -1.79 -8.94
N SER A 221 16.99 -0.81 -8.30
CA SER A 221 18.32 -0.32 -8.66
C SER A 221 19.08 0.10 -7.41
N LEU A 222 19.92 -0.80 -6.91
CA LEU A 222 20.82 -0.61 -5.78
C LEU A 222 22.17 -1.28 -6.08
N LYS A 223 23.24 -0.51 -5.91
CA LYS A 223 24.63 -0.91 -6.19
C LYS A 223 25.15 -1.98 -5.25
N GLU A 224 24.57 -2.11 -4.07
CA GLU A 224 24.96 -3.12 -3.09
C GLU A 224 24.63 -4.57 -3.51
N TYR A 225 23.73 -4.74 -4.48
CA TYR A 225 23.33 -6.07 -4.98
C TYR A 225 23.88 -6.34 -6.40
N PRO A 226 24.11 -7.60 -6.78
CA PRO A 226 24.50 -7.95 -8.15
C PRO A 226 23.46 -7.50 -9.18
N TYR A 227 23.92 -6.90 -10.27
CA TYR A 227 23.03 -6.50 -11.38
C TYR A 227 22.63 -7.69 -12.26
N TYR A 228 21.52 -7.51 -12.96
CA TYR A 228 20.90 -8.47 -13.88
C TYR A 228 20.57 -9.81 -13.22
N GLN A 229 20.31 -9.76 -11.91
CA GLN A 229 19.91 -10.89 -11.11
C GLN A 229 18.63 -10.55 -10.34
N LYS A 230 17.90 -11.62 -10.01
CA LYS A 230 16.80 -11.61 -9.06
C LYS A 230 17.38 -11.57 -7.64
N VAL A 231 17.08 -10.51 -6.90
CA VAL A 231 17.62 -10.29 -5.54
C VAL A 231 16.50 -9.95 -4.57
N GLU A 232 16.82 -10.10 -3.28
CA GLU A 232 15.94 -9.67 -2.20
C GLU A 232 16.12 -8.18 -1.95
N TYR A 233 15.02 -7.42 -1.99
CA TYR A 233 15.03 -6.07 -1.44
C TYR A 233 14.77 -6.16 0.07
N LYS A 234 15.82 -5.94 0.87
CA LYS A 234 15.79 -6.21 2.32
C LYS A 234 15.20 -5.04 3.10
N VAL A 235 13.88 -4.94 3.07
CA VAL A 235 13.10 -3.98 3.86
C VAL A 235 12.03 -4.71 4.68
N PRO A 236 11.54 -4.13 5.79
CA PRO A 236 10.53 -4.78 6.63
C PRO A 236 9.28 -5.20 5.84
N ASP A 237 8.85 -4.38 4.89
CA ASP A 237 7.67 -4.61 4.06
C ASP A 237 7.82 -5.81 3.10
N ASN A 238 9.05 -6.18 2.74
CA ASN A 238 9.35 -7.46 2.08
C ASN A 238 9.43 -8.61 3.12
N TRP A 239 8.42 -8.68 3.97
CA TRP A 239 8.36 -9.55 5.13
C TRP A 239 8.38 -11.03 4.78
N TRP A 240 8.24 -11.44 3.51
CA TRP A 240 8.32 -12.84 3.04
C TRP A 240 9.64 -13.16 2.31
N HIS A 241 10.62 -12.25 2.37
CA HIS A 241 11.94 -12.36 1.73
C HIS A 241 11.88 -12.69 0.24
N SER A 242 10.99 -11.99 -0.48
CA SER A 242 10.88 -12.11 -1.93
C SER A 242 12.21 -11.82 -2.59
N LYS A 243 12.67 -12.71 -3.47
CA LYS A 243 13.85 -12.52 -4.32
C LYS A 243 13.49 -12.13 -5.74
N GLU A 244 12.26 -11.74 -6.00
CA GLU A 244 11.74 -11.59 -7.36
C GLU A 244 12.08 -10.26 -8.04
N TYR A 245 12.81 -9.37 -7.37
CA TYR A 245 13.20 -8.08 -7.92
C TYR A 245 14.41 -8.21 -8.83
N TYR A 246 14.28 -7.81 -10.09
CA TYR A 246 15.43 -7.65 -10.96
C TYR A 246 16.20 -6.39 -10.56
N ASN A 247 17.43 -6.55 -10.08
CA ASN A 247 18.31 -5.43 -9.83
C ASN A 247 19.03 -5.02 -11.11
N VAL A 248 18.94 -3.75 -11.51
CA VAL A 248 19.59 -3.23 -12.72
C VAL A 248 20.32 -1.91 -12.41
N PRO A 249 21.34 -1.54 -13.21
CA PRO A 249 22.00 -0.24 -13.07
C PRO A 249 21.02 0.93 -13.20
N LEU A 250 21.34 2.08 -12.57
CA LEU A 250 20.43 3.23 -12.47
C LEU A 250 20.00 3.82 -13.83
N ASP A 251 20.90 3.83 -14.80
CA ASP A 251 20.63 4.27 -16.16
C ASP A 251 19.63 3.34 -16.87
N VAL A 252 19.79 2.02 -16.70
CA VAL A 252 18.85 1.01 -17.20
C VAL A 252 17.49 1.13 -16.52
N PHE A 253 17.44 1.29 -15.19
CA PHE A 253 16.19 1.50 -14.45
C PHE A 253 15.43 2.71 -14.99
N THR A 254 16.13 3.84 -15.16
CA THR A 254 15.56 5.09 -15.67
C THR A 254 15.10 4.96 -17.12
N ASP A 255 15.86 4.28 -17.97
CA ASP A 255 15.52 4.04 -19.37
C ASP A 255 14.30 3.11 -19.50
N VAL A 256 14.22 2.03 -18.71
CA VAL A 256 13.06 1.13 -18.65
C VAL A 256 11.80 1.92 -18.28
N LEU A 257 11.84 2.70 -17.20
CA LEU A 257 10.72 3.54 -16.77
C LEU A 257 10.23 4.47 -17.90
N LYS A 258 11.16 5.24 -18.49
CA LYS A 258 10.83 6.18 -19.58
C LYS A 258 10.27 5.46 -20.82
N ARG A 259 10.83 4.30 -21.20
CA ARG A 259 10.36 3.52 -22.35
C ARG A 259 8.98 2.94 -22.11
N THR A 260 8.72 2.39 -20.92
CA THR A 260 7.42 1.82 -20.52
C THR A 260 6.33 2.87 -20.64
N ILE A 261 6.52 4.04 -20.01
CA ILE A 261 5.56 5.15 -20.10
C ILE A 261 5.39 5.62 -21.55
N ARG A 262 6.47 5.82 -22.33
CA ARG A 262 6.34 6.27 -23.73
C ARG A 262 5.60 5.28 -24.63
N LYS A 263 5.66 3.98 -24.32
CA LYS A 263 5.00 2.90 -25.07
C LYS A 263 3.51 2.71 -24.75
N GLY A 264 2.95 3.46 -23.81
CA GLY A 264 1.51 3.37 -23.51
C GLY A 264 1.15 2.59 -22.25
N TYR A 265 2.13 2.22 -21.45
CA TYR A 265 1.93 1.51 -20.18
C TYR A 265 1.96 2.50 -19.01
N THR A 266 1.36 2.10 -17.88
CA THR A 266 1.56 2.76 -16.59
C THR A 266 2.51 1.93 -15.71
N VAL A 267 2.87 2.41 -14.53
CA VAL A 267 3.76 1.73 -13.59
C VAL A 267 3.33 1.99 -12.15
N CYS A 268 3.41 0.98 -11.30
CA CYS A 268 3.47 1.21 -9.86
C CYS A 268 4.92 1.52 -9.47
N ILE A 269 5.16 2.64 -8.79
CA ILE A 269 6.49 3.08 -8.35
C ILE A 269 6.54 3.21 -6.84
N GLY A 270 7.53 2.56 -6.22
CA GLY A 270 7.91 2.79 -4.82
C GLY A 270 8.99 3.86 -4.71
N GLY A 271 8.90 4.71 -3.70
CA GLY A 271 9.91 5.72 -3.41
C GLY A 271 9.71 6.39 -2.06
N ASP A 272 10.64 7.28 -1.73
CA ASP A 272 10.59 8.09 -0.51
C ASP A 272 9.80 9.39 -0.76
N VAL A 273 8.72 9.61 0.01
CA VAL A 273 7.91 10.84 -0.02
C VAL A 273 8.14 11.74 1.20
N SER A 274 9.12 11.41 2.04
CA SER A 274 9.52 12.19 3.21
C SER A 274 10.59 13.26 2.91
N GLU A 275 10.93 13.43 1.64
CA GLU A 275 11.93 14.38 1.15
C GLU A 275 11.46 15.85 1.22
N PRO A 276 12.35 16.81 1.52
CA PRO A 276 12.01 18.23 1.67
C PRO A 276 11.48 18.88 0.37
N GLY A 277 11.72 18.25 -0.78
CA GLY A 277 11.24 18.69 -2.08
C GLY A 277 9.88 18.12 -2.50
N TYR A 278 9.26 17.26 -1.68
CA TYR A 278 7.91 16.76 -1.93
C TYR A 278 6.85 17.67 -1.29
N ASN A 279 5.86 18.11 -2.06
CA ASN A 279 4.76 18.92 -1.55
C ASN A 279 3.41 18.40 -2.05
N SER A 280 2.67 17.76 -1.16
CA SER A 280 1.37 17.17 -1.47
C SER A 280 0.26 18.19 -1.76
N HIS A 281 0.35 19.41 -1.22
CA HIS A 281 -0.66 20.45 -1.47
C HIS A 281 -0.47 21.11 -2.82
N LYS A 282 0.79 21.21 -3.27
CA LYS A 282 1.16 21.69 -4.59
C LYS A 282 1.26 20.57 -5.63
N GLU A 283 1.04 19.31 -5.23
CA GLU A 283 1.08 18.11 -6.07
C GLU A 283 2.39 17.94 -6.88
N VAL A 284 3.53 18.28 -6.28
CA VAL A 284 4.84 18.25 -6.96
C VAL A 284 5.94 17.63 -6.10
N ALA A 285 6.91 17.01 -6.78
CA ALA A 285 8.16 16.54 -6.21
C ALA A 285 9.33 17.15 -7.00
N MET A 286 10.24 17.85 -6.32
CA MET A 286 11.39 18.52 -6.94
C MET A 286 12.67 18.22 -6.15
N VAL A 287 13.82 18.20 -6.82
CA VAL A 287 15.12 18.15 -6.15
C VAL A 287 15.49 19.56 -5.70
N PRO A 288 15.60 19.84 -4.39
CA PRO A 288 15.94 21.18 -3.91
C PRO A 288 17.37 21.59 -4.27
N THR A 289 17.63 22.89 -4.39
CA THR A 289 18.97 23.42 -4.73
C THR A 289 20.02 23.19 -3.64
N PHE A 290 19.61 22.97 -2.40
CA PHE A 290 20.46 22.63 -1.26
C PHE A 290 20.71 21.11 -1.14
N ASP A 291 20.12 20.31 -2.02
CA ASP A 291 20.36 18.88 -2.12
C ASP A 291 21.50 18.58 -3.13
N ILE A 292 21.80 17.31 -3.37
CA ILE A 292 22.63 16.85 -4.48
C ILE A 292 22.00 17.37 -5.77
N PRO A 293 22.69 18.23 -6.55
CA PRO A 293 22.11 18.75 -7.77
C PRO A 293 21.71 17.62 -8.71
N ALA A 294 20.56 17.75 -9.39
CA ALA A 294 19.96 16.66 -10.17
C ALA A 294 20.93 16.00 -11.18
N GLY A 295 21.84 16.79 -11.79
CA GLY A 295 22.85 16.27 -12.72
C GLY A 295 23.95 15.39 -12.09
N TYR A 296 24.07 15.40 -10.76
CA TYR A 296 25.03 14.60 -9.98
C TYR A 296 24.37 13.50 -9.17
N ILE A 297 23.06 13.27 -9.32
CA ILE A 297 22.38 12.11 -8.73
C ILE A 297 22.69 10.88 -9.59
N ASP A 298 23.91 10.38 -9.45
CA ASP A 298 24.36 9.13 -10.06
C ASP A 298 24.05 7.93 -9.14
N GLU A 299 24.49 6.75 -9.55
CA GLU A 299 24.27 5.52 -8.78
C GLU A 299 25.01 5.50 -7.43
N ASN A 300 26.12 6.23 -7.31
CA ASN A 300 26.84 6.34 -6.04
C ASN A 300 26.08 7.25 -5.06
N ALA A 301 25.58 8.39 -5.52
CA ALA A 301 24.72 9.28 -4.75
C ALA A 301 23.45 8.55 -4.28
N ARG A 302 22.81 7.79 -5.18
CA ARG A 302 21.67 6.95 -4.84
C ARG A 302 22.03 5.93 -3.76
N GLN A 303 23.08 5.13 -3.97
CA GLN A 303 23.48 4.12 -2.99
C GLN A 303 23.86 4.74 -1.64
N PHE A 304 24.55 5.88 -1.63
CA PHE A 304 24.93 6.58 -0.40
C PHE A 304 23.72 6.93 0.45
N ARG A 305 22.64 7.43 -0.17
CA ARG A 305 21.38 7.77 0.53
C ARG A 305 20.65 6.56 1.09
N PHE A 306 20.65 5.43 0.36
CA PHE A 306 20.12 4.18 0.91
C PHE A 306 20.98 3.67 2.07
N SER A 307 22.30 3.67 1.92
CA SER A 307 23.22 3.17 2.94
C SER A 307 23.22 4.00 4.23
N ASN A 308 23.00 5.31 4.15
CA ASN A 308 22.92 6.21 5.31
C ASN A 308 21.47 6.42 5.82
N LYS A 309 20.47 5.82 5.14
CA LYS A 309 19.04 5.91 5.46
C LYS A 309 18.43 7.32 5.34
N SER A 310 19.05 8.22 4.58
CA SER A 310 18.45 9.51 4.26
C SER A 310 17.36 9.40 3.20
N THR A 311 17.36 8.29 2.44
CA THR A 311 16.28 7.88 1.56
C THR A 311 15.97 6.42 1.88
N THR A 312 14.69 6.13 2.04
CA THR A 312 14.14 4.80 2.28
C THR A 312 13.09 4.47 1.23
N ASP A 313 12.33 3.39 1.40
CA ASP A 313 11.13 3.14 0.59
C ASP A 313 9.94 3.19 1.54
N ASP A 314 9.10 4.22 1.39
CA ASP A 314 8.05 4.54 2.36
C ASP A 314 6.66 4.70 1.73
N HIS A 315 6.56 4.74 0.38
CA HIS A 315 5.28 4.92 -0.29
C HIS A 315 5.22 4.35 -1.72
N GLY A 316 4.16 3.60 -2.00
CA GLY A 316 3.80 3.17 -3.36
C GLY A 316 2.82 4.13 -4.03
N ILE A 317 3.08 4.46 -5.31
CA ILE A 317 2.30 5.40 -6.12
C ILE A 317 1.99 4.77 -7.48
N HIS A 318 0.82 5.05 -8.04
CA HIS A 318 0.47 4.77 -9.44
C HIS A 318 -0.15 6.00 -10.09
#